data_AF-A0A6P6MX88-F1
#
_entry.id   AF-A0A6P6MX88-F1
#
_cell.length_a   1.000
_cell.length_b   1.000
_cell.length_c   1.000
_cell.angle_alpha   90.00
_cell.angle_beta   90.00
_cell.angle_gamma   90.00
#
_symmetry.space_group_name_H-M   'P 1'
#
loop_
_entity.id
_entity.type
_entity.pdbx_description
1 polymer ?
#
loop_
_entity_poly.entity_id
_entity_poly.type
_entity_poly.pdbx_seq_one_letter_code
_entity_poly.pdbx_strand_id
1 'polypeptide(L)'
;MDVAVNAVAGALKAFFADLPDPLIPYSLHPELVEAAKIVDHYERLQVLKEIVRKFPPVNYEVFKYVTTHLNRVSQHSKTTLMTADNLSICFWPTLMRPDFENKDTLSTTKLNQSVIESFIQQCQYFFYGGEITEPSSAKGTPPPHGHGLESLLALQLPPPLQPQQIQHPLPPEPLI
;
A
#
# COMPACT_ATOMS: atom_id res chain seq x y z
N MET A 1 8.05 -16.44 -24.91
CA MET A 1 8.32 -16.97 -23.56
C MET A 1 7.29 -16.31 -22.66
N ASP A 2 6.26 -17.05 -22.26
CA ASP A 2 5.16 -16.50 -21.46
C ASP A 2 5.57 -16.50 -19.99
N VAL A 3 6.35 -15.51 -19.59
CA VAL A 3 6.74 -15.32 -18.19
C VAL A 3 5.59 -14.65 -17.45
N ALA A 4 5.13 -15.24 -16.36
CA ALA A 4 4.06 -14.68 -15.55
C ALA A 4 4.49 -13.32 -14.93
N VAL A 5 3.58 -12.35 -14.87
CA VAL A 5 3.90 -10.97 -14.44
C VAL A 5 4.43 -10.90 -13.01
N ASN A 6 3.96 -11.79 -12.13
CA ASN A 6 4.42 -11.93 -10.75
C ASN A 6 5.87 -12.45 -10.68
N ALA A 7 6.29 -13.29 -11.63
CA ALA A 7 7.68 -13.75 -11.71
C ALA A 7 8.61 -12.59 -12.09
N VAL A 8 8.21 -11.74 -13.04
CA VAL A 8 8.97 -10.52 -13.40
C VAL A 8 9.05 -9.55 -12.22
N ALA A 9 7.93 -9.30 -11.53
CA ALA A 9 7.91 -8.45 -10.34
C ALA A 9 8.76 -9.03 -9.19
N GLY A 10 8.76 -10.36 -9.03
CA GLY A 10 9.62 -11.07 -8.08
C GLY A 10 11.10 -10.88 -8.40
N ALA A 11 11.50 -11.07 -9.66
CA ALA A 11 12.87 -10.87 -10.12
C ALA A 11 13.34 -9.43 -9.93
N LEU A 12 12.48 -8.44 -10.18
CA LEU A 12 12.79 -7.03 -9.92
C LEU A 12 13.07 -6.78 -8.44
N LYS A 13 12.27 -7.34 -7.53
CA LYS A 13 12.52 -7.22 -6.09
C LYS A 13 13.80 -7.92 -5.66
N ALA A 14 14.07 -9.12 -6.21
CA ALA A 14 15.31 -9.85 -5.95
C ALA A 14 16.54 -9.05 -6.36
N PHE A 15 16.52 -8.40 -7.54
CA PHE A 15 17.62 -7.55 -7.99
C PHE A 15 18.00 -6.47 -6.96
N PHE A 16 17.02 -5.78 -6.37
CA PHE A 16 17.28 -4.77 -5.33
C PHE A 16 17.72 -5.37 -4.00
N ALA A 17 17.19 -6.54 -3.64
CA ALA A 17 17.61 -7.25 -2.44
C ALA A 17 19.08 -7.70 -2.52
N ASP A 18 19.55 -8.07 -3.71
CA ASP A 18 20.89 -8.61 -3.97
C ASP A 18 21.97 -7.53 -4.21
N LEU A 19 21.60 -6.24 -4.31
CA LEU A 19 22.58 -5.16 -4.44
C LEU A 19 23.53 -5.13 -3.23
N PRO A 20 24.83 -4.82 -3.42
CA PRO A 20 25.78 -4.71 -2.30
C PRO A 20 25.29 -3.76 -1.19
N ASP A 21 24.74 -2.62 -1.60
CA ASP A 21 24.12 -1.62 -0.73
C ASP A 21 22.65 -1.41 -1.14
N PRO A 22 21.75 -1.05 -0.19
CA PRO A 22 20.34 -0.87 -0.49
C PRO A 22 20.15 0.32 -1.43
N LEU A 23 19.05 0.31 -2.19
CA LEU A 23 18.75 1.42 -3.08
C LEU A 23 18.64 2.75 -2.30
N ILE A 24 18.02 2.72 -1.12
CA ILE A 24 18.00 3.85 -0.19
C ILE A 24 19.18 3.68 0.78
N PRO A 25 20.21 4.56 0.73
CA PRO A 25 21.40 4.43 1.56
C PRO A 25 21.07 4.41 3.07
N TYR A 26 21.74 3.52 3.81
CA TYR A 26 21.57 3.39 5.27
C TYR A 26 21.77 4.71 6.02
N SER A 27 22.69 5.55 5.56
CA SER A 27 22.98 6.86 6.15
C SER A 27 21.79 7.82 6.15
N LEU A 28 20.82 7.63 5.27
CA LEU A 28 19.64 8.50 5.14
C LEU A 28 18.41 7.95 5.87
N HIS A 29 18.43 6.71 6.36
CA HIS A 29 17.28 6.11 7.05
C HIS A 29 16.85 6.89 8.29
N PRO A 30 17.76 7.34 9.18
CA PRO A 30 17.36 8.12 10.36
C PRO A 30 16.66 9.43 9.98
N GLU A 31 17.16 10.14 8.96
CA GLU A 31 16.54 11.39 8.50
C GLU A 31 15.14 11.16 7.93
N LEU A 32 14.96 10.08 7.16
CA LEU A 32 13.65 9.69 6.61
C LEU A 32 12.65 9.35 7.74
N VAL A 33 13.10 8.63 8.76
CA VAL A 33 12.29 8.26 9.92
C VAL A 33 11.91 9.50 10.74
N GLU A 34 12.83 10.45 10.96
CA GLU A 34 12.51 11.70 11.65
C GLU A 34 11.53 12.55 10.83
N ALA A 35 11.73 12.67 9.52
CA ALA A 35 10.79 13.37 8.66
C ALA A 35 9.38 12.76 8.72
N ALA A 36 9.26 11.43 8.79
CA ALA A 36 7.99 10.74 8.89
C ALA A 36 7.20 11.05 10.17
N LYS A 37 7.87 11.50 11.25
CA LYS A 37 7.23 11.90 12.51
C LYS A 37 6.60 13.30 12.46
N ILE A 38 6.92 14.08 11.43
CA ILE A 38 6.34 15.42 11.25
C ILE A 38 4.82 15.29 11.01
N VAL A 39 4.06 16.00 11.84
CA VAL A 39 2.58 15.96 11.83
C VAL A 39 2.03 16.77 10.66
N ASP A 40 2.62 17.93 10.37
CA ASP A 40 2.21 18.76 9.25
C ASP A 40 2.57 18.08 7.93
N HIS A 41 1.54 17.83 7.10
CA HIS A 41 1.70 17.07 5.86
C HIS A 41 2.61 17.79 4.87
N TYR A 42 2.48 19.10 4.74
CA TYR A 42 3.24 19.88 3.78
C TYR A 42 4.71 19.96 4.20
N GLU A 43 4.98 20.29 5.46
CA GLU A 43 6.32 20.32 6.04
C GLU A 43 7.01 18.97 5.89
N ARG A 44 6.32 17.86 6.20
CA ARG A 44 6.84 16.51 6.01
C ARG A 44 7.29 16.27 4.56
N LEU A 45 6.46 16.63 3.58
CA LEU A 45 6.79 16.45 2.17
C LEU A 45 7.95 17.33 1.70
N GLN A 46 8.06 18.56 2.22
CA GLN A 46 9.22 19.42 1.96
C GLN A 46 10.52 18.78 2.49
N VAL A 47 10.52 18.32 3.75
CA VAL A 47 11.69 17.70 4.37
C VAL A 47 12.09 16.43 3.62
N LEU A 48 11.14 15.55 3.29
CA LEU A 48 11.40 14.35 2.48
C LEU A 48 11.98 14.68 1.11
N LYS A 49 11.58 15.82 0.51
CA LYS A 49 12.08 16.28 -0.79
C LYS A 49 13.53 16.75 -0.69
N GLU A 50 13.91 17.38 0.41
CA GLU A 50 15.32 17.71 0.64
C GLU A 50 16.16 16.45 0.89
N ILE A 51 15.64 15.46 1.62
CA ILE A 51 16.37 14.21 1.88
C ILE A 51 16.60 13.43 0.59
N VAL A 52 15.59 13.27 -0.28
CA VAL A 52 15.76 12.53 -1.54
C VAL A 52 16.78 13.17 -2.47
N ARG A 53 16.98 14.50 -2.40
CA ARG A 53 18.04 15.19 -3.16
C ARG A 53 19.45 14.88 -2.68
N LYS A 54 19.62 14.35 -1.46
CA LYS A 54 20.91 13.88 -0.93
C LYS A 54 21.30 12.49 -1.43
N PHE A 55 20.41 11.80 -2.16
CA PHE A 55 20.71 10.47 -2.69
C PHE A 55 21.89 10.56 -3.66
N PRO A 56 22.78 9.54 -3.70
CA PRO A 56 23.75 9.43 -4.79
C PRO A 56 23.02 9.48 -6.15
N PRO A 57 23.59 10.12 -7.19
CA PRO A 57 22.87 10.36 -8.45
C PRO A 57 22.28 9.10 -9.09
N VAL A 58 23.01 7.98 -9.03
CA VAL A 58 22.55 6.69 -9.57
C VAL A 58 21.36 6.16 -8.76
N ASN A 59 21.45 6.17 -7.43
CA ASN A 59 20.37 5.75 -6.55
C ASN A 59 19.12 6.62 -6.74
N TYR A 60 19.29 7.94 -6.89
CA TYR A 60 18.20 8.88 -7.13
C TYR A 60 17.42 8.53 -8.41
N GLU A 61 18.11 8.34 -9.54
CA GLU A 61 17.45 8.05 -10.82
C GLU A 61 16.73 6.69 -10.79
N VAL A 62 17.34 5.68 -10.18
CA VAL A 62 16.71 4.36 -10.05
C VAL A 62 15.52 4.42 -9.09
N PHE A 63 15.64 5.12 -7.96
CA PHE A 63 14.54 5.32 -7.00
C PHE A 63 13.37 6.08 -7.62
N LYS A 64 13.65 7.14 -8.37
CA LYS A 64 12.67 7.89 -9.16
C LYS A 64 11.95 6.97 -10.15
N TYR A 65 12.68 6.13 -10.88
CA TYR A 65 12.10 5.21 -11.86
C TYR A 65 11.16 4.19 -11.21
N VAL A 66 11.63 3.52 -10.15
CA VAL A 66 10.83 2.55 -9.39
C VAL A 66 9.58 3.22 -8.81
N THR A 67 9.73 4.37 -8.15
CA THR A 67 8.61 5.09 -7.54
C THR A 67 7.59 5.53 -8.59
N THR A 68 8.05 5.99 -9.75
CA THR A 68 7.18 6.34 -10.89
C THR A 68 6.39 5.12 -11.37
N HIS A 69 7.02 3.95 -11.44
CA HIS A 69 6.32 2.71 -11.80
C HIS A 69 5.27 2.33 -10.75
N LEU A 70 5.61 2.33 -9.47
CA LEU A 70 4.69 2.02 -8.37
C LEU A 70 3.50 3.01 -8.34
N ASN A 71 3.75 4.29 -8.58
CA ASN A 71 2.68 5.29 -8.69
C ASN A 71 1.69 4.92 -9.81
N ARG A 72 2.17 4.53 -11.00
CA ARG A 72 1.30 4.09 -12.12
C ARG A 72 0.49 2.84 -11.77
N VAL A 73 1.08 1.88 -11.05
CA VAL A 73 0.34 0.70 -10.57
C VAL A 73 -0.76 1.15 -9.60
N SER A 74 -0.45 2.06 -8.68
CA SER A 74 -1.41 2.56 -7.67
C SER A 74 -2.63 3.27 -8.28
N GLN A 75 -2.47 3.92 -9.42
CA GLN A 75 -3.56 4.56 -10.16
C GLN A 75 -4.58 3.54 -10.71
N HIS A 76 -4.18 2.28 -10.87
CA HIS A 76 -5.03 1.16 -11.29
C HIS A 76 -5.45 0.27 -10.10
N SER A 77 -5.42 0.79 -8.87
CA SER A 77 -5.77 0.04 -7.66
C SER A 77 -7.20 -0.51 -7.65
N LYS A 78 -8.14 0.09 -8.38
CA LYS A 78 -9.52 -0.44 -8.51
C LYS A 78 -9.59 -1.84 -9.11
N THR A 79 -8.61 -2.22 -9.94
CA THR A 79 -8.54 -3.54 -10.57
C THR A 79 -7.41 -4.39 -10.00
N THR A 80 -6.25 -3.80 -9.76
CA THR A 80 -5.07 -4.52 -9.23
C THR A 80 -5.13 -4.75 -7.72
N LEU A 81 -5.99 -4.01 -7.01
CA LEU A 81 -6.06 -3.96 -5.54
C LEU A 81 -4.78 -3.44 -4.86
N MET A 82 -3.83 -2.93 -5.64
CA MET A 82 -2.55 -2.42 -5.16
C MET A 82 -2.63 -0.90 -4.97
N THR A 83 -3.07 -0.45 -3.80
CA THR A 83 -2.97 0.97 -3.39
C THR A 83 -1.51 1.36 -3.17
N ALA A 84 -1.23 2.66 -3.04
CA ALA A 84 0.12 3.12 -2.66
C ALA A 84 0.56 2.55 -1.31
N ASP A 85 -0.38 2.43 -0.35
CA ASP A 85 -0.14 1.78 0.94
C ASP A 85 0.25 0.30 0.76
N ASN A 86 -0.53 -0.50 0.03
CA ASN A 86 -0.23 -1.90 -0.24
C ASN A 86 1.11 -2.10 -0.96
N LEU A 87 1.42 -1.22 -1.92
CA LEU A 87 2.70 -1.23 -2.63
C LEU A 87 3.86 -0.87 -1.69
N SER A 88 3.67 0.12 -0.81
CA SER A 88 4.68 0.51 0.16
C SER A 88 5.05 -0.65 1.08
N ILE A 89 4.06 -1.38 1.62
CA ILE A 89 4.24 -2.60 2.44
C ILE A 89 5.12 -3.63 1.73
N CYS A 90 4.87 -3.81 0.43
CA CYS A 90 5.57 -4.82 -0.38
C CYS A 90 7.01 -4.41 -0.75
N PHE A 91 7.28 -3.12 -0.90
CA PHE A 91 8.55 -2.62 -1.45
C PHE A 91 9.49 -1.99 -0.42
N TRP A 92 8.99 -1.41 0.67
CA TRP A 92 9.85 -0.73 1.64
C TRP A 92 10.98 -1.64 2.19
N PRO A 93 10.77 -2.94 2.52
CA PRO A 93 11.86 -3.78 3.01
C PRO A 93 12.91 -4.05 1.93
N THR A 94 12.48 -4.13 0.67
CA THR A 94 13.37 -4.37 -0.47
C THR A 94 14.24 -3.15 -0.77
N LEU A 95 13.68 -1.94 -0.65
CA LEU A 95 14.39 -0.70 -0.97
C LEU A 95 15.32 -0.22 0.15
N MET A 96 14.97 -0.50 1.41
CA MET A 96 15.72 -0.06 2.58
C MET A 96 16.56 -1.16 3.23
N ARG A 97 16.18 -2.44 3.10
CA ARG A 97 16.81 -3.58 3.78
C ARG A 97 17.04 -3.35 5.27
N PRO A 98 15.96 -3.18 6.04
CA PRO A 98 16.02 -3.04 7.49
C PRO A 98 16.62 -4.28 8.16
N ASP A 99 17.30 -4.07 9.29
CA ASP A 99 17.63 -5.16 10.22
C ASP A 99 16.44 -5.45 11.12
N PHE A 100 15.68 -6.50 10.81
CA PHE A 100 14.49 -6.90 11.57
C PHE A 100 14.80 -7.58 12.92
N GLU A 101 16.06 -7.95 13.18
CA GLU A 101 16.46 -8.49 14.48
C GLU A 101 16.66 -7.37 15.52
N ASN A 102 16.86 -6.14 15.04
CA ASN A 102 16.99 -4.95 15.87
C ASN A 102 15.61 -4.40 16.31
N LYS A 103 15.42 -4.26 17.62
CA LYS A 103 14.19 -3.71 18.22
C LYS A 103 13.88 -2.29 17.76
N ASP A 104 14.91 -1.46 17.57
CA ASP A 104 14.72 -0.07 17.13
C ASP A 104 14.16 -0.03 15.71
N THR A 105 14.64 -0.91 14.83
CA THR A 105 14.14 -1.06 13.47
C THR A 105 12.70 -1.59 13.44
N LEU A 106 12.36 -2.53 14.33
CA LEU A 106 10.97 -3.00 14.46
C LEU A 106 10.02 -1.86 14.87
N SER A 107 10.47 -0.97 15.75
CA SER A 107 9.66 0.18 16.20
C SER A 107 9.42 1.23 15.10
N THR A 108 10.30 1.31 14.10
CA THR A 108 10.23 2.29 13.00
C THR A 108 9.61 1.72 11.71
N THR A 109 9.22 0.45 11.69
CA THR A 109 8.64 -0.22 10.50
C THR A 109 7.48 0.57 9.88
N LYS A 110 6.53 1.06 10.69
CA LYS A 110 5.39 1.86 10.19
C LYS A 110 5.83 3.21 9.60
N LEU A 111 6.87 3.81 10.17
CA LEU A 111 7.42 5.08 9.65
C LEU A 111 8.12 4.84 8.31
N ASN A 112 8.92 3.77 8.19
CA ASN A 112 9.56 3.37 6.93
C ASN A 112 8.53 3.08 5.83
N GLN A 113 7.46 2.35 6.14
CA GLN A 113 6.33 2.15 5.23
C GLN A 113 5.74 3.49 4.78
N SER A 114 5.42 4.39 5.72
CA SER A 114 4.79 5.69 5.43
C SER A 114 5.67 6.60 4.57
N VAL A 115 7.00 6.53 4.72
CA VAL A 115 7.95 7.22 3.84
C VAL A 115 7.78 6.77 2.40
N ILE A 116 7.81 5.46 2.15
CA ILE A 116 7.70 4.91 0.80
C ILE A 116 6.29 5.17 0.23
N GLU A 117 5.25 5.04 1.03
CA GLU A 117 3.89 5.42 0.64
C GLU A 117 3.82 6.88 0.17
N SER A 118 4.41 7.80 0.93
CA SER A 118 4.44 9.23 0.60
C SER A 118 5.12 9.48 -0.74
N PHE A 119 6.27 8.83 -1.00
CA PHE A 119 6.96 8.92 -2.29
C PHE A 119 6.11 8.39 -3.45
N ILE A 120 5.41 7.27 -3.25
CA ILE A 120 4.52 6.68 -4.26
C ILE A 120 3.33 7.62 -4.53
N GLN A 121 2.65 8.13 -3.50
CA GLN A 121 1.48 9.00 -3.64
C GLN A 121 1.85 10.34 -4.29
N GLN A 122 2.90 10.98 -3.79
CA GLN A 122 3.33 12.32 -4.20
C GLN A 122 4.44 12.29 -5.26
N CYS A 123 4.49 11.24 -6.08
CA CYS A 123 5.54 11.03 -7.08
C CYS A 123 5.71 12.23 -8.02
N GLN A 124 4.62 12.89 -8.42
CA GLN A 124 4.65 14.07 -9.28
C GLN A 124 5.36 15.25 -8.59
N TYR A 125 5.02 15.50 -7.32
CA TYR A 125 5.63 16.56 -6.52
C TYR A 125 7.13 16.32 -6.27
N PHE A 126 7.53 15.08 -5.98
CA PHE A 126 8.93 14.77 -5.70
C PHE A 126 9.84 14.85 -6.93
N PHE A 127 9.38 14.39 -8.10
CA PHE A 127 10.27 14.11 -9.23
C PHE A 127 9.98 14.91 -10.51
N TYR A 128 8.81 15.53 -10.64
CA TYR A 128 8.34 16.15 -11.88
C TYR A 128 7.80 17.57 -11.72
N GLY A 129 7.93 18.17 -10.53
CA GLY A 129 7.48 19.55 -10.27
C GLY A 129 5.95 19.70 -10.18
N GLY A 130 5.23 18.61 -9.92
CA GLY A 130 3.79 18.67 -9.67
C GLY A 130 3.44 19.30 -8.33
N GLU A 131 2.15 19.61 -8.14
CA GLU A 131 1.60 20.08 -6.86
C GLU A 131 1.43 18.91 -5.88
N ILE A 132 1.35 19.23 -4.59
CA ILE A 132 1.02 18.25 -3.54
C ILE A 132 -0.46 17.91 -3.69
N THR A 133 -0.76 16.63 -3.84
CA THR A 133 -2.15 16.14 -3.87
C THR A 133 -2.62 15.85 -2.46
N GLU A 134 -3.79 16.37 -2.09
CA GLU A 134 -4.41 16.01 -0.81
C GLU A 134 -4.61 14.48 -0.74
N PRO A 135 -4.36 13.84 0.42
CA PRO A 135 -4.69 12.45 0.61
C PRO A 135 -6.19 12.31 0.39
N SER A 136 -6.57 11.69 -0.73
CA SER A 136 -7.96 11.44 -1.08
C SER A 136 -8.60 10.64 0.05
N SER A 137 -9.27 11.34 0.98
CA SER A 137 -10.30 10.74 1.80
C SER A 137 -11.23 10.04 0.83
N ALA A 138 -11.28 8.71 0.89
CA ALA A 138 -12.36 7.94 0.29
C ALA A 138 -13.66 8.28 1.04
N LYS A 139 -14.13 9.52 0.94
CA LYS A 139 -15.52 9.89 1.15
C LYS A 139 -16.13 9.85 -0.24
N GLY A 140 -16.91 8.80 -0.49
CA GLY A 140 -17.78 8.74 -1.65
C GLY A 140 -18.60 10.03 -1.72
N THR A 141 -18.45 10.76 -2.82
CA THR A 141 -19.38 11.82 -3.19
C THR A 141 -20.73 11.16 -3.47
N PRO A 142 -21.83 11.52 -2.76
CA PRO A 142 -23.15 11.18 -3.25
C PRO A 142 -23.38 11.95 -4.56
N PRO A 143 -23.96 11.34 -5.61
CA PRO A 143 -24.35 12.08 -6.80
C PRO A 143 -25.41 13.13 -6.44
N PRO A 144 -25.39 14.33 -7.06
CA PRO A 144 -26.38 15.36 -6.78
C PRO A 144 -27.73 14.97 -7.41
N HIS A 145 -28.69 14.73 -6.52
CA HIS A 145 -30.16 14.76 -6.65
C HIS A 145 -30.83 14.46 -8.00
N GLY A 146 -31.56 13.34 -8.02
CA GLY A 146 -32.69 13.08 -8.92
C GLY A 146 -33.49 11.84 -8.51
N HIS A 147 -34.58 12.06 -7.77
CA HIS A 147 -35.72 11.15 -7.51
C HIS A 147 -35.50 9.73 -6.94
N GLY A 148 -36.04 9.46 -5.75
CA GLY A 148 -36.41 8.10 -5.33
C GLY A 148 -36.25 7.83 -3.83
N LEU A 149 -37.34 7.96 -3.07
CA LEU A 149 -37.40 7.75 -1.62
C LEU A 149 -37.56 6.26 -1.22
N GLU A 150 -36.80 5.32 -1.82
CA GLU A 150 -37.18 3.89 -1.82
C GLU A 150 -36.07 2.88 -1.41
N SER A 151 -35.00 3.26 -0.69
CA SER A 151 -33.95 2.26 -0.34
C SER A 151 -33.44 2.23 1.09
N LEU A 152 -34.14 2.85 2.05
CA LEU A 152 -33.76 2.79 3.47
C LEU A 152 -34.33 1.61 4.26
N LEU A 153 -34.74 0.51 3.61
CA LEU A 153 -35.35 -0.64 4.32
C LEU A 153 -34.62 -2.00 4.17
N ALA A 154 -33.50 -2.10 3.46
CA ALA A 154 -32.94 -3.41 3.10
C ALA A 154 -31.54 -3.71 3.65
N LEU A 155 -31.29 -3.52 4.96
CA LEU A 155 -30.15 -4.17 5.65
C LEU A 155 -30.49 -4.44 7.13
N GLN A 156 -31.54 -5.21 7.39
CA GLN A 156 -31.63 -5.99 8.63
C GLN A 156 -31.17 -7.41 8.34
N LEU A 157 -30.03 -7.80 8.91
CA LEU A 157 -29.59 -9.19 8.95
C LEU A 157 -30.66 -10.03 9.65
N PRO A 158 -31.08 -11.19 9.10
CA PRO A 158 -31.99 -12.08 9.79
C PRO A 158 -31.32 -12.62 11.07
N PRO A 159 -32.09 -12.83 12.16
CA PRO A 159 -31.58 -13.42 13.39
C PRO A 159 -31.07 -14.85 13.16
N PRO A 160 -30.13 -15.34 13.98
CA PRO A 160 -29.56 -16.68 13.82
C PRO A 160 -30.64 -17.76 14.01
N LEU A 161 -30.66 -18.75 13.13
CA LEU A 161 -31.56 -19.89 13.19
C LEU A 161 -31.32 -20.68 14.50
N GLN A 162 -32.37 -20.84 15.30
CA GLN A 162 -32.37 -21.76 16.44
C GLN A 162 -32.38 -23.22 15.93
N PRO A 163 -31.73 -24.17 16.64
CA PRO A 163 -31.76 -25.57 16.26
C PRO A 163 -33.16 -26.16 16.56
N GLN A 164 -34.04 -26.16 15.57
CA GLN A 164 -35.30 -26.91 15.64
C GLN A 164 -35.10 -28.36 15.16
N GLN A 165 -35.61 -29.28 15.98
CA GLN A 165 -35.52 -30.74 15.86
C GLN A 165 -35.88 -31.26 14.46
N ILE A 166 -34.94 -31.98 13.85
CA ILE A 166 -35.21 -32.83 12.68
C ILE A 166 -36.01 -34.04 13.16
N GLN A 167 -37.34 -33.99 13.06
CA GLN A 167 -38.18 -35.18 13.05
C GLN A 167 -38.41 -35.58 11.58
N HIS A 168 -37.61 -36.52 11.08
CA HIS A 168 -37.98 -37.32 9.91
C HIS A 168 -38.61 -38.63 10.41
N PRO A 169 -39.80 -39.04 9.92
CA PRO A 169 -40.21 -40.43 10.03
C PRO A 169 -39.39 -41.26 9.03
N LEU A 170 -38.78 -42.35 9.52
CA LEU A 170 -38.12 -43.36 8.70
C LEU A 170 -39.16 -44.12 7.85
N PRO A 171 -38.91 -44.42 6.56
CA PRO A 171 -39.73 -45.36 5.81
C PRO A 171 -39.45 -46.80 6.26
N PRO A 172 -40.44 -47.72 6.21
CA PRO A 172 -40.23 -49.11 6.62
C PRO A 172 -39.37 -49.87 5.60
N GLU A 173 -38.43 -50.67 6.09
CA GLU A 173 -37.63 -51.61 5.30
C GLU A 173 -38.50 -52.76 4.75
N PRO A 174 -38.20 -53.28 3.55
CA PRO A 174 -38.86 -54.47 3.03
C PRO A 174 -38.35 -55.73 3.75
N LEU A 175 -39.30 -56.57 4.17
CA LEU A 175 -39.06 -57.87 4.80
C LEU A 175 -38.43 -58.87 3.80
N ILE A 176 -37.39 -59.58 4.25
CA ILE A 176 -37.06 -60.94 3.79
C ILE A 176 -37.88 -61.92 4.63
#